data_AF-A0A3D5P2H3-F1
#
_entry.id   AF-A0A3D5P2H3-F1
#
_cell.length_a   1.000
_cell.length_b   1.000
_cell.length_c   1.000
_cell.angle_alpha   90.00
_cell.angle_beta   90.00
_cell.angle_gamma   90.00
#
_symmetry.space_group_name_H-M   'P 1'
#
loop_
_entity.id
_entity.type
_entity.pdbx_description
1 polymer ?
#
loop_
_entity_poly.entity_id
_entity_poly.type
_entity_poly.pdbx_seq_one_letter_code
_entity_poly.pdbx_strand_id
1 'polypeptide(L)'
;MSPKKLKNSGFSFCWTRVALLFTLVGSAGCYGDDPRASSSDPQVLALEEFPSGKDSWNSIRLDHNPRVEKWVNLYRGVQSDKFADLLVRKERFDEIIQTHLQLRGMPRELVFIPMIESEYLPQAVSPASAVGLWQFMGPTAEHLGLRLDPFVDERRDPVRATEAALDYFAYLHKRFGGSWYLAAAAFNAGPGRLERVLLRHAADKEWDDALFWEIDQYLPRETREYVPKMIAVARLAREVVPRESPQSYITPYRYDNIFVPGGTALRSVADALGVDLESVLALNPHLTQKVTPPNEMHAVRVPVGTGAVAVAGLSGSLPLARADD
;
A
#
# COMPACT_ATOMS: atom_id res chain seq x y z
N MET A 1 -26.65 -9.07 54.96
CA MET A 1 -25.76 -8.21 54.15
C MET A 1 -25.42 -8.95 52.86
N SER A 2 -25.97 -8.50 51.73
CA SER A 2 -25.56 -8.84 50.37
C SER A 2 -26.22 -7.81 49.43
N PRO A 3 -25.47 -7.07 48.61
CA PRO A 3 -26.05 -6.02 47.77
C PRO A 3 -26.60 -6.60 46.45
N LYS A 4 -27.63 -5.90 45.97
CA LYS A 4 -28.53 -6.22 44.86
C LYS A 4 -27.82 -6.19 43.50
N LYS A 5 -28.24 -7.09 42.61
CA LYS A 5 -28.00 -7.05 41.15
C LYS A 5 -28.79 -5.89 40.53
N LEU A 6 -28.13 -5.01 39.77
CA LEU A 6 -28.75 -4.03 38.88
C LEU A 6 -28.68 -4.56 37.43
N LYS A 7 -29.81 -4.44 36.72
CA LYS A 7 -30.04 -4.87 35.34
C LYS A 7 -29.44 -3.87 34.36
N ASN A 8 -28.78 -4.37 33.31
CA ASN A 8 -28.37 -3.60 32.13
C ASN A 8 -29.58 -3.25 31.27
N SER A 9 -29.75 -1.95 30.99
CA SER A 9 -30.64 -1.42 29.95
C SER A 9 -29.81 -1.09 28.70
N GLY A 10 -30.10 -1.74 27.58
CA GLY A 10 -29.48 -1.47 26.29
C GLY A 10 -29.98 -0.15 25.69
N PHE A 11 -29.05 0.63 25.15
CA PHE A 11 -29.34 1.78 24.30
C PHE A 11 -29.13 1.40 22.83
N SER A 12 -30.19 1.55 22.03
CA SER A 12 -30.18 1.44 20.58
C SER A 12 -30.02 2.85 20.00
N PHE A 13 -29.02 3.05 19.13
CA PHE A 13 -28.85 4.31 18.40
C PHE A 13 -29.33 4.14 16.95
N CYS A 14 -30.35 4.92 16.59
CA CYS A 14 -30.95 5.02 15.28
C CYS A 14 -30.14 6.02 14.44
N TRP A 15 -29.66 5.62 13.25
CA TRP A 15 -28.97 6.51 12.31
C TRP A 15 -29.96 6.99 11.24
N THR A 16 -30.24 8.30 11.23
CA THR A 16 -31.05 8.97 10.21
C THR A 16 -30.18 9.23 8.97
N ARG A 17 -30.59 8.72 7.81
CA ARG A 17 -29.96 8.97 6.50
C ARG A 17 -30.30 10.37 5.98
N VAL A 18 -29.29 11.13 5.54
CA VAL A 18 -29.46 12.34 4.72
C VAL A 18 -29.08 11.98 3.28
N ALA A 19 -30.01 12.15 2.35
CA ALA A 19 -29.78 11.97 0.91
C ALA A 19 -29.66 13.36 0.25
N LEU A 20 -28.61 13.57 -0.54
CA LEU A 20 -28.42 14.76 -1.37
C LEU A 20 -28.65 14.40 -2.84
N LEU A 21 -29.65 15.02 -3.45
CA LEU A 21 -29.96 14.97 -4.88
C LEU A 21 -29.10 15.98 -5.64
N PHE A 22 -28.45 15.56 -6.72
CA PHE A 22 -27.92 16.47 -7.74
C PHE A 22 -28.62 16.23 -9.08
N THR A 23 -29.19 17.30 -9.61
CA THR A 23 -29.87 17.38 -10.90
C THR A 23 -28.86 17.46 -12.05
N LEU A 24 -29.02 16.58 -13.04
CA LEU A 24 -28.34 16.64 -14.34
C LEU A 24 -28.90 17.80 -15.19
N VAL A 25 -28.01 18.63 -15.72
CA VAL A 25 -28.28 19.43 -16.92
C VAL A 25 -27.22 19.04 -17.96
N GLY A 26 -27.68 18.41 -19.03
CA GLY A 26 -26.87 18.07 -20.19
C GLY A 26 -26.88 19.18 -21.23
N SER A 27 -25.78 19.30 -21.96
CA SER A 27 -25.73 19.92 -23.28
C SER A 27 -24.71 19.17 -24.13
N ALA A 28 -25.21 18.62 -25.23
CA ALA A 28 -24.46 17.85 -26.22
C ALA A 28 -23.66 18.75 -27.17
N GLY A 29 -22.52 18.25 -27.66
CA GLY A 29 -21.70 18.90 -28.68
C GLY A 29 -20.62 17.96 -29.23
N CYS A 30 -20.96 17.31 -30.34
CA CYS A 30 -20.28 16.30 -31.17
C CYS A 30 -18.75 16.41 -31.36
N TYR A 31 -18.04 15.27 -31.38
CA TYR A 31 -16.96 14.97 -32.34
C TYR A 31 -16.65 13.46 -32.42
N GLY A 32 -16.86 12.87 -33.61
CA GLY A 32 -16.11 11.76 -34.23
C GLY A 32 -16.04 10.38 -33.56
N ASP A 33 -16.80 9.42 -34.09
CA ASP A 33 -16.73 7.98 -33.77
C ASP A 33 -15.41 7.32 -34.21
N ASP A 34 -14.74 6.62 -33.29
CA ASP A 34 -13.74 5.56 -33.57
C ASP A 34 -14.13 4.26 -32.83
N PRO A 35 -14.46 3.15 -33.51
CA PRO A 35 -15.06 1.97 -32.87
C PRO A 35 -14.04 0.99 -32.25
N ARG A 36 -12.89 1.43 -31.72
CA ARG A 36 -11.87 0.54 -31.12
C ARG A 36 -11.29 0.94 -29.76
N ALA A 37 -12.06 1.62 -28.92
CA ALA A 37 -11.74 1.76 -27.51
C ALA A 37 -12.96 1.38 -26.67
N SER A 38 -13.09 0.09 -26.30
CA SER A 38 -14.01 -0.27 -25.22
C SER A 38 -13.38 0.19 -23.90
N SER A 39 -13.78 1.39 -23.49
CA SER A 39 -13.63 1.94 -22.15
C SER A 39 -14.28 1.00 -21.13
N SER A 40 -13.46 0.38 -20.29
CA SER A 40 -13.92 -0.06 -18.97
C SER A 40 -13.30 0.90 -17.96
N ASP A 41 -14.01 2.00 -17.68
CA ASP A 41 -13.75 2.83 -16.51
C ASP A 41 -13.74 1.92 -15.27
N PRO A 42 -12.69 1.93 -14.44
CA PRO A 42 -12.81 1.44 -13.09
C PRO A 42 -13.68 2.44 -12.35
N GLN A 43 -14.96 2.10 -12.17
CA GLN A 43 -15.77 2.73 -11.13
C GLN A 43 -14.97 2.60 -9.83
N VAL A 44 -14.67 3.74 -9.20
CA VAL A 44 -14.11 3.84 -7.87
C VAL A 44 -14.93 2.92 -6.96
N LEU A 45 -14.38 1.75 -6.63
CA LEU A 45 -15.05 0.76 -5.79
C LEU A 45 -15.19 1.42 -4.41
N ALA A 46 -16.43 1.76 -4.06
CA ALA A 46 -16.76 2.26 -2.74
C ALA A 46 -16.27 1.25 -1.69
N LEU A 47 -15.66 1.76 -0.62
CA LEU A 47 -15.10 1.03 0.53
C LEU A 47 -16.09 0.06 1.24
N GLU A 48 -17.34 -0.08 0.77
CA GLU A 48 -18.42 -0.78 1.45
C GLU A 48 -18.57 -2.28 1.11
N GLU A 49 -17.76 -2.86 0.22
CA GLU A 49 -17.89 -4.28 -0.20
C GLU A 49 -16.88 -5.27 0.43
N PHE A 50 -16.36 -5.03 1.64
CA PHE A 50 -15.51 -6.03 2.34
C PHE A 50 -16.16 -6.60 3.61
N PRO A 51 -16.27 -7.93 3.75
CA PRO A 51 -16.82 -8.54 4.95
C PRO A 51 -15.92 -8.27 6.15
N SER A 52 -16.38 -7.42 7.06
CA SER A 52 -15.72 -7.10 8.33
C SER A 52 -15.91 -8.24 9.33
N GLY A 53 -15.08 -9.28 9.23
CA GLY A 53 -15.04 -10.39 10.18
C GLY A 53 -13.60 -10.76 10.53
N LYS A 54 -13.33 -11.20 11.77
CA LYS A 54 -11.99 -11.66 12.21
C LYS A 54 -11.46 -12.84 11.35
N ASP A 55 -12.33 -13.51 10.62
CA ASP A 55 -11.99 -14.64 9.74
C ASP A 55 -11.38 -14.20 8.39
N SER A 56 -11.60 -12.95 7.93
CA SER A 56 -11.01 -12.44 6.67
C SER A 56 -9.52 -12.11 6.82
N TRP A 57 -9.06 -11.87 8.06
CA TRP A 57 -7.71 -11.41 8.40
C TRP A 57 -6.61 -12.44 8.12
N ASN A 58 -6.95 -13.73 8.03
CA ASN A 58 -6.04 -14.84 7.68
C ASN A 58 -6.59 -15.64 6.49
N SER A 59 -7.15 -14.94 5.49
CA SER A 59 -7.86 -15.59 4.38
C SER A 59 -6.95 -16.16 3.29
N ILE A 60 -5.66 -15.77 3.23
CA ILE A 60 -4.71 -16.41 2.31
C ILE A 60 -4.40 -17.81 2.82
N ARG A 61 -4.71 -18.81 2.00
CA ARG A 61 -4.34 -20.20 2.25
C ARG A 61 -2.81 -20.29 2.35
N LEU A 62 -2.31 -21.03 3.34
CA LEU A 62 -0.87 -21.25 3.51
C LEU A 62 -0.54 -22.71 3.17
N ASP A 63 -0.82 -23.08 1.92
CA ASP A 63 -0.77 -24.47 1.49
C ASP A 63 0.63 -25.09 1.65
N HIS A 64 0.64 -26.40 1.90
CA HIS A 64 1.86 -27.20 1.85
C HIS A 64 2.09 -27.62 0.39
N ASN A 65 3.20 -27.18 -0.20
CA ASN A 65 3.58 -27.50 -1.56
C ASN A 65 5.12 -27.65 -1.63
N PRO A 66 5.68 -28.60 -2.40
CA PRO A 66 7.14 -28.76 -2.51
C PRO A 66 7.88 -27.47 -2.89
N ARG A 67 7.27 -26.60 -3.70
CA ARG A 67 7.86 -25.29 -4.05
C ARG A 67 7.82 -24.29 -2.89
N VAL A 68 6.77 -24.32 -2.08
CA VAL A 68 6.71 -23.54 -0.84
C VAL A 68 7.79 -24.00 0.12
N GLU A 69 7.92 -25.32 0.33
CA GLU A 69 8.94 -25.89 1.22
C GLU A 69 10.37 -25.59 0.75
N LYS A 70 10.61 -25.56 -0.56
CA LYS A 70 11.88 -25.08 -1.13
C LYS A 70 12.22 -23.66 -0.67
N TRP A 71 11.26 -22.72 -0.73
CA TRP A 71 11.47 -21.34 -0.28
C TRP A 71 11.59 -21.25 1.25
N VAL A 72 10.77 -22.00 2.00
CA VAL A 72 10.88 -22.08 3.46
C VAL A 72 12.29 -22.54 3.88
N ASN A 73 12.79 -23.62 3.29
CA ASN A 73 14.12 -24.15 3.58
C ASN A 73 15.23 -23.18 3.17
N LEU A 74 15.04 -22.43 2.08
CA LEU A 74 16.00 -21.43 1.64
C LEU A 74 16.11 -20.28 2.66
N TYR A 75 14.98 -19.73 3.11
CA TYR A 75 14.92 -18.66 4.11
C TYR A 75 15.30 -19.12 5.52
N ARG A 76 15.08 -20.39 5.87
CA ARG A 76 15.52 -20.94 7.16
C ARG A 76 17.00 -21.32 7.17
N GLY A 77 17.52 -21.73 6.01
CA GLY A 77 18.91 -22.14 5.83
C GLY A 77 19.78 -20.98 5.37
N VAL A 78 20.26 -21.07 4.12
CA VAL A 78 21.29 -20.17 3.58
C VAL A 78 20.88 -18.69 3.48
N GLN A 79 19.60 -18.36 3.56
CA GLN A 79 19.10 -16.97 3.59
C GLN A 79 18.52 -16.54 4.94
N SER A 80 18.87 -17.22 6.04
CA SER A 80 18.37 -16.88 7.39
C SER A 80 18.64 -15.43 7.78
N ASP A 81 19.87 -14.97 7.57
CA ASP A 81 20.29 -13.62 7.97
C ASP A 81 19.60 -12.56 7.12
N LYS A 82 19.54 -12.80 5.80
CA LYS A 82 18.77 -11.97 4.89
C LYS A 82 17.30 -11.90 5.29
N PHE A 83 16.69 -13.03 5.64
CA PHE A 83 15.28 -13.06 6.06
C PHE A 83 15.05 -12.28 7.36
N ALA A 84 15.98 -12.38 8.33
CA ALA A 84 15.94 -11.58 9.55
C ALA A 84 16.03 -10.07 9.26
N ASP A 85 16.95 -9.64 8.37
CA ASP A 85 17.06 -8.24 7.94
C ASP A 85 15.79 -7.74 7.27
N LEU A 86 15.12 -8.59 6.48
CA LEU A 86 13.86 -8.25 5.82
C LEU A 86 12.72 -8.06 6.83
N LEU A 87 12.67 -8.86 7.89
CA LEU A 87 11.70 -8.71 8.98
C LEU A 87 11.94 -7.40 9.76
N VAL A 88 13.20 -7.05 10.01
CA VAL A 88 13.61 -5.75 10.58
C VAL A 88 13.11 -4.62 9.67
N ARG A 89 13.45 -4.63 8.36
CA ARG A 89 12.99 -3.56 7.44
C ARG A 89 11.46 -3.43 7.35
N LYS A 90 10.74 -4.56 7.43
CA LYS A 90 9.27 -4.58 7.48
C LYS A 90 8.73 -3.73 8.63
N GLU A 91 9.29 -3.83 9.83
CA GLU A 91 8.79 -3.15 11.03
C GLU A 91 8.66 -1.63 10.84
N ARG A 92 9.52 -1.04 10.00
CA ARG A 92 9.44 0.39 9.65
C ARG A 92 8.09 0.76 9.03
N PHE A 93 7.50 -0.10 8.20
CA PHE A 93 6.29 0.22 7.43
C PHE A 93 5.05 -0.56 7.90
N ASP A 94 5.21 -1.48 8.85
CA ASP A 94 4.18 -2.42 9.27
C ASP A 94 2.90 -1.72 9.73
N GLU A 95 3.02 -0.69 10.57
CA GLU A 95 1.86 0.05 11.08
C GLU A 95 0.99 0.63 9.95
N ILE A 96 1.60 1.25 8.96
CA ILE A 96 0.86 1.85 7.82
C ILE A 96 0.18 0.75 7.01
N ILE A 97 0.93 -0.26 6.59
CA ILE A 97 0.39 -1.29 5.71
C ILE A 97 -0.70 -2.09 6.41
N GLN A 98 -0.49 -2.49 7.68
CA GLN A 98 -1.49 -3.21 8.48
C GLN A 98 -2.75 -2.35 8.70
N THR A 99 -2.60 -1.05 8.94
CA THR A 99 -3.75 -0.15 9.08
C THR A 99 -4.58 -0.12 7.79
N HIS A 100 -3.95 0.04 6.62
CA HIS A 100 -4.68 0.05 5.35
C HIS A 100 -5.31 -1.31 5.01
N LEU A 101 -4.65 -2.43 5.34
CA LEU A 101 -5.22 -3.77 5.21
C LEU A 101 -6.45 -3.95 6.12
N GLN A 102 -6.35 -3.51 7.39
CA GLN A 102 -7.45 -3.59 8.35
C GLN A 102 -8.67 -2.81 7.89
N LEU A 103 -8.47 -1.58 7.44
CA LEU A 103 -9.53 -0.69 6.94
C LEU A 103 -10.27 -1.30 5.75
N ARG A 104 -9.58 -2.10 4.93
CA ARG A 104 -10.14 -2.78 3.76
C ARG A 104 -10.59 -4.21 4.06
N GLY A 105 -10.46 -4.71 5.29
CA GLY A 105 -10.76 -6.11 5.63
C GLY A 105 -9.95 -7.16 4.86
N MET A 106 -8.77 -6.78 4.34
CA MET A 106 -7.90 -7.61 3.53
C MET A 106 -6.98 -8.50 4.40
N PRO A 107 -6.50 -9.65 3.87
CA PRO A 107 -5.61 -10.53 4.61
C PRO A 107 -4.29 -9.87 4.98
N ARG A 108 -3.86 -10.07 6.23
CA ARG A 108 -2.62 -9.48 6.77
C ARG A 108 -1.37 -9.98 6.07
N GLU A 109 -1.42 -11.17 5.47
CA GLU A 109 -0.28 -11.79 4.79
C GLU A 109 0.19 -10.96 3.59
N LEU A 110 -0.67 -10.11 3.02
CA LEU A 110 -0.29 -9.16 1.98
C LEU A 110 0.76 -8.15 2.43
N VAL A 111 0.92 -7.95 3.75
CA VAL A 111 1.99 -7.10 4.28
C VAL A 111 3.36 -7.54 3.78
N PHE A 112 3.55 -8.84 3.48
CA PHE A 112 4.82 -9.40 3.05
C PHE A 112 5.13 -9.22 1.55
N ILE A 113 4.19 -8.70 0.75
CA ILE A 113 4.43 -8.48 -0.68
C ILE A 113 5.61 -7.52 -0.94
N PRO A 114 5.74 -6.36 -0.27
CA PRO A 114 6.93 -5.51 -0.41
C PRO A 114 8.24 -6.20 -0.06
N MET A 115 8.22 -7.24 0.78
CA MET A 115 9.42 -8.04 1.08
C MET A 115 9.93 -8.76 -0.16
N ILE A 116 9.02 -9.36 -0.93
CA ILE A 116 9.37 -10.17 -2.10
C ILE A 116 9.64 -9.31 -3.34
N GLU A 117 9.04 -8.11 -3.39
CA GLU A 117 9.14 -7.15 -4.49
C GLU A 117 10.39 -6.26 -4.39
N SER A 118 10.59 -5.60 -3.25
CA SER A 118 11.57 -4.51 -3.12
C SER A 118 12.49 -4.64 -1.91
N GLU A 119 12.32 -5.69 -1.10
CA GLU A 119 12.98 -5.81 0.20
C GLU A 119 12.65 -4.65 1.16
N TYR A 120 11.43 -4.10 1.04
CA TYR A 120 10.97 -2.87 1.71
C TYR A 120 11.83 -1.63 1.45
N LEU A 121 12.37 -1.49 0.23
CA LEU A 121 13.13 -0.30 -0.16
C LEU A 121 12.24 0.66 -0.98
N PRO A 122 11.85 1.84 -0.46
CA PRO A 122 11.00 2.79 -1.19
C PRO A 122 11.66 3.37 -2.44
N GLN A 123 12.98 3.31 -2.55
CA GLN A 123 13.74 3.79 -3.71
C GLN A 123 14.15 2.67 -4.67
N ALA A 124 13.71 1.42 -4.45
CA ALA A 124 14.03 0.30 -5.33
C ALA A 124 13.56 0.59 -6.77
N VAL A 125 14.43 0.30 -7.75
CA VAL A 125 14.14 0.38 -9.18
C VAL A 125 14.57 -0.93 -9.83
N SER A 126 13.64 -1.64 -10.45
CA SER A 126 13.98 -2.85 -11.20
C SER A 126 14.60 -2.55 -12.56
N PRO A 127 15.27 -3.52 -13.20
CA PRO A 127 15.72 -3.39 -14.59
C PRO A 127 14.58 -3.10 -15.59
N ALA A 128 13.34 -3.47 -15.23
CA ALA A 128 12.15 -3.19 -16.03
C ALA A 128 11.50 -1.83 -15.69
N SER A 129 12.13 -1.01 -14.84
CA SER A 129 11.62 0.29 -14.38
C SER A 129 10.39 0.23 -13.45
N ALA A 130 10.20 -0.90 -12.77
CA ALA A 130 9.28 -1.01 -11.64
C ALA A 130 9.88 -0.27 -10.43
N VAL A 131 9.08 0.50 -9.69
CA VAL A 131 9.59 1.40 -8.63
C VAL A 131 8.88 1.23 -7.29
N GLY A 132 9.67 1.38 -6.23
CA GLY A 132 9.22 1.53 -4.85
C GLY A 132 8.80 0.24 -4.16
N LEU A 133 8.12 0.38 -3.01
CA LEU A 133 7.81 -0.74 -2.12
C LEU A 133 7.08 -1.88 -2.84
N TRP A 134 6.13 -1.50 -3.68
CA TRP A 134 5.22 -2.40 -4.40
C TRP A 134 5.65 -2.66 -5.84
N GLN A 135 6.81 -2.16 -6.27
CA GLN A 135 7.36 -2.32 -7.62
C GLN A 135 6.34 -2.03 -8.74
N PHE A 136 5.78 -0.83 -8.73
CA PHE A 136 4.86 -0.42 -9.78
C PHE A 136 5.56 -0.04 -11.08
N MET A 137 5.04 -0.55 -12.20
CA MET A 137 5.32 -0.02 -13.53
C MET A 137 4.66 1.35 -13.70
N GLY A 138 5.31 2.27 -14.42
CA GLY A 138 4.82 3.64 -14.63
C GLY A 138 3.36 3.72 -15.10
N PRO A 139 2.99 3.08 -16.22
CA PRO A 139 1.60 3.13 -16.72
C PRO A 139 0.58 2.58 -15.74
N THR A 140 0.92 1.54 -14.98
CA THR A 140 0.05 0.97 -13.96
C THR A 140 -0.11 1.93 -12.79
N ALA A 141 0.97 2.57 -12.35
CA ALA A 141 0.95 3.54 -11.27
C ALA A 141 0.04 4.74 -11.60
N GLU A 142 0.19 5.30 -12.80
CA GLU A 142 -0.64 6.43 -13.27
C GLU A 142 -2.12 6.04 -13.36
N HIS A 143 -2.42 4.84 -13.87
CA HIS A 143 -3.79 4.32 -13.92
C HIS A 143 -4.40 4.15 -12.52
N LEU A 144 -3.58 3.85 -11.51
CA LEU A 144 -3.98 3.77 -10.10
C LEU A 144 -3.96 5.14 -9.39
N GLY A 145 -3.77 6.23 -10.12
CA GLY A 145 -3.84 7.60 -9.59
C GLY A 145 -2.57 8.08 -8.89
N LEU A 146 -1.45 7.37 -9.02
CA LEU A 146 -0.16 7.85 -8.51
C LEU A 146 0.39 8.95 -9.41
N ARG A 147 0.87 10.03 -8.78
CA ARG A 147 1.53 11.15 -9.46
C ARG A 147 2.97 10.80 -9.83
N LEU A 148 3.25 10.87 -11.13
CA LEU A 148 4.59 10.73 -11.70
C LEU A 148 4.91 11.99 -12.52
N ASP A 149 5.87 12.77 -12.05
CA ASP A 149 6.38 13.95 -12.75
C ASP A 149 7.88 14.18 -12.40
N PRO A 150 8.55 15.20 -12.98
CA PRO A 150 9.98 15.42 -12.74
C PRO A 150 10.40 15.63 -11.28
N PHE A 151 9.48 16.04 -10.40
CA PHE A 151 9.71 16.31 -8.97
C PHE A 151 9.14 15.23 -8.06
N VAL A 152 8.06 14.56 -8.48
CA VAL A 152 7.32 13.59 -7.68
C VAL A 152 7.24 12.23 -8.37
N ASP A 153 7.65 11.18 -7.66
CA ASP A 153 7.34 9.79 -8.03
C ASP A 153 6.65 9.09 -6.86
N GLU A 154 5.31 9.13 -6.83
CA GLU A 154 4.51 8.56 -5.75
C GLU A 154 4.60 7.03 -5.67
N ARG A 155 5.20 6.34 -6.64
CA ARG A 155 5.56 4.92 -6.49
C ARG A 155 6.54 4.70 -5.33
N ARG A 156 7.37 5.72 -5.05
CA ARG A 156 8.31 5.72 -3.92
C ARG A 156 7.67 6.11 -2.60
N ASP A 157 6.45 6.65 -2.62
CA ASP A 157 5.73 7.04 -1.41
C ASP A 157 5.15 5.80 -0.70
N PRO A 158 5.61 5.45 0.51
CA PRO A 158 5.11 4.27 1.22
C PRO A 158 3.62 4.28 1.50
N VAL A 159 2.99 5.45 1.68
CA VAL A 159 1.56 5.56 1.97
C VAL A 159 0.76 5.47 0.67
N ARG A 160 1.04 6.36 -0.28
CA ARG A 160 0.29 6.41 -1.56
C ARG A 160 0.43 5.11 -2.34
N ALA A 161 1.64 4.56 -2.44
CA ALA A 161 1.85 3.29 -3.13
C ALA A 161 1.15 2.12 -2.41
N THR A 162 1.02 2.15 -1.07
CA THR A 162 0.27 1.12 -0.34
C THR A 162 -1.22 1.23 -0.60
N GLU A 163 -1.80 2.42 -0.59
CA GLU A 163 -3.20 2.62 -0.95
C GLU A 163 -3.48 2.09 -2.36
N ALA A 164 -2.69 2.51 -3.35
CA ALA A 164 -2.81 2.08 -4.74
C ALA A 164 -2.64 0.55 -4.89
N ALA A 165 -1.67 -0.05 -4.18
CA ALA A 165 -1.43 -1.49 -4.26
C ALA A 165 -2.58 -2.29 -3.69
N LEU A 166 -3.13 -1.88 -2.55
CA LEU A 166 -4.24 -2.59 -1.93
C LEU A 166 -5.54 -2.43 -2.72
N ASP A 167 -5.78 -1.26 -3.32
CA ASP A 167 -6.90 -1.06 -4.25
C ASP A 167 -6.74 -1.94 -5.51
N TYR A 168 -5.51 -2.08 -6.01
CA TYR A 168 -5.22 -2.96 -7.12
C TYR A 168 -5.38 -4.44 -6.75
N PHE A 169 -4.92 -4.88 -5.57
CA PHE A 169 -5.13 -6.24 -5.09
C PHE A 169 -6.62 -6.55 -4.87
N ALA A 170 -7.40 -5.60 -4.34
CA ALA A 170 -8.85 -5.72 -4.24
C ALA A 170 -9.50 -5.94 -5.62
N TYR A 171 -9.11 -5.14 -6.61
CA TYR A 171 -9.55 -5.30 -7.98
C TYR A 171 -9.18 -6.67 -8.56
N LEU A 172 -7.92 -7.10 -8.41
CA LEU A 172 -7.44 -8.38 -8.92
C LEU A 172 -8.15 -9.56 -8.24
N HIS A 173 -8.33 -9.49 -6.92
CA HIS A 173 -9.07 -10.49 -6.15
C HIS A 173 -10.50 -10.63 -6.67
N LYS A 174 -11.22 -9.52 -6.87
CA LYS A 174 -12.58 -9.53 -7.47
C LYS A 174 -12.58 -10.05 -8.90
N ARG A 175 -11.61 -9.63 -9.72
CA ARG A 175 -11.49 -10.04 -11.13
C ARG A 175 -11.21 -11.53 -11.30
N PHE A 176 -10.44 -12.12 -10.38
CA PHE A 176 -10.03 -13.52 -10.43
C PHE A 176 -10.76 -14.37 -9.40
N GLY A 177 -12.09 -14.24 -9.34
CA GLY A 177 -12.97 -15.18 -8.65
C GLY A 177 -12.87 -15.19 -7.12
N GLY A 178 -12.23 -14.19 -6.51
CA GLY A 178 -11.94 -14.18 -5.08
C GLY A 178 -10.73 -15.03 -4.69
N SER A 179 -9.84 -15.34 -5.64
CA SER A 179 -8.57 -16.01 -5.35
C SER A 179 -7.45 -15.01 -5.06
N TRP A 180 -6.82 -15.15 -3.90
CA TRP A 180 -5.62 -14.39 -3.55
C TRP A 180 -4.39 -14.89 -4.29
N TYR A 181 -4.30 -16.19 -4.59
CA TYR A 181 -3.19 -16.73 -5.37
C TYR A 181 -3.22 -16.25 -6.82
N LEU A 182 -4.40 -16.25 -7.45
CA LEU A 182 -4.55 -15.70 -8.80
C LEU A 182 -4.36 -14.19 -8.79
N ALA A 183 -4.83 -13.46 -7.78
CA ALA A 183 -4.55 -12.04 -7.63
C ALA A 183 -3.04 -11.75 -7.54
N ALA A 184 -2.30 -12.48 -6.69
CA ALA A 184 -0.85 -12.37 -6.58
C ALA A 184 -0.12 -12.75 -7.89
N ALA A 185 -0.56 -13.81 -8.57
CA ALA A 185 -0.02 -14.17 -9.87
C ALA A 185 -0.27 -13.08 -10.94
N ALA A 186 -1.46 -12.47 -10.94
CA ALA A 186 -1.81 -11.38 -11.84
C ALA A 186 -1.04 -10.09 -11.54
N PHE A 187 -0.77 -9.80 -10.27
CA PHE A 187 0.04 -8.66 -9.84
C PHE A 187 1.44 -8.74 -10.46
N ASN A 188 2.10 -9.90 -10.36
CA ASN A 188 3.43 -10.12 -10.94
C ASN A 188 3.42 -10.24 -12.48
N ALA A 189 2.48 -11.02 -13.05
CA ALA A 189 2.51 -11.38 -14.47
C ALA A 189 1.77 -10.38 -15.39
N GLY A 190 0.95 -9.52 -14.81
CA GLY A 190 -0.07 -8.71 -15.47
C GLY A 190 -1.41 -9.45 -15.60
N PRO A 191 -2.55 -8.78 -15.33
CA PRO A 191 -3.87 -9.42 -15.30
C PRO A 191 -4.29 -10.00 -16.65
N GLY A 192 -4.04 -9.30 -17.75
CA GLY A 192 -4.38 -9.80 -19.09
C GLY A 192 -3.59 -11.05 -19.48
N ARG A 193 -2.38 -11.26 -18.95
CA ARG A 193 -1.63 -12.51 -19.18
C ARG A 193 -2.27 -13.67 -18.44
N LEU A 194 -2.57 -13.49 -17.14
CA LEU A 194 -3.21 -14.53 -16.34
C LEU A 194 -4.58 -14.90 -16.92
N GLU A 195 -5.39 -13.91 -17.27
CA GLU A 195 -6.71 -14.11 -17.86
C GLU A 195 -6.66 -14.93 -19.16
N ARG A 196 -5.70 -14.65 -20.07
CA ARG A 196 -5.51 -15.47 -21.27
C ARG A 196 -5.16 -16.92 -20.96
N VAL A 197 -4.39 -17.16 -19.90
CA VAL A 197 -4.05 -18.53 -19.47
C VAL A 197 -5.28 -19.22 -18.91
N LEU A 198 -6.02 -18.56 -18.03
CA LEU A 198 -7.26 -19.08 -17.44
C LEU A 198 -8.31 -19.41 -18.52
N LEU A 199 -8.57 -18.49 -19.44
CA LEU A 199 -9.53 -18.70 -20.53
C LEU A 199 -9.14 -19.82 -21.50
N ARG A 200 -7.86 -20.16 -21.60
CA ARG A 200 -7.39 -21.21 -22.50
C ARG A 200 -7.36 -22.59 -21.84
N HIS A 201 -7.06 -22.64 -20.54
CA HIS A 201 -6.72 -23.89 -19.84
C HIS A 201 -7.67 -24.23 -18.68
N ALA A 202 -8.58 -23.33 -18.31
CA ALA A 202 -9.46 -23.43 -17.15
C ALA A 202 -10.74 -22.59 -17.27
N ALA A 203 -11.29 -22.44 -18.48
CA ALA A 203 -12.47 -21.60 -18.72
C ALA A 203 -13.74 -22.14 -18.07
N ASP A 204 -13.81 -23.44 -17.86
CA ASP A 204 -14.92 -24.20 -17.27
C ASP A 204 -14.73 -24.45 -15.76
N LYS A 205 -13.68 -23.88 -15.15
CA LYS A 205 -13.34 -24.08 -13.74
C LYS A 205 -13.64 -22.84 -12.91
N GLU A 206 -13.94 -23.07 -11.64
CA GLU A 206 -13.99 -22.01 -10.63
C GLU A 206 -12.59 -21.42 -10.42
N TRP A 207 -12.49 -20.09 -10.38
CA TRP A 207 -11.22 -19.38 -10.24
C TRP A 207 -10.89 -19.15 -8.76
N ASP A 208 -10.56 -20.25 -8.06
CA ASP A 208 -10.15 -20.24 -6.66
C ASP A 208 -8.63 -20.37 -6.48
N ASP A 209 -8.17 -20.37 -5.23
CA ASP A 209 -6.74 -20.53 -4.91
C ASP A 209 -6.18 -21.90 -5.35
N ALA A 210 -6.97 -22.96 -5.36
CA ALA A 210 -6.49 -24.28 -5.78
C ALA A 210 -6.14 -24.27 -7.28
N LEU A 211 -6.91 -23.53 -8.09
CA LEU A 211 -6.70 -23.43 -9.53
C LEU A 211 -5.30 -22.92 -9.90
N PHE A 212 -4.70 -22.05 -9.10
CA PHE A 212 -3.34 -21.57 -9.35
C PHE A 212 -2.37 -22.75 -9.55
N TRP A 213 -2.42 -23.77 -8.69
CA TRP A 213 -1.53 -24.92 -8.75
C TRP A 213 -1.75 -25.82 -9.98
N GLU A 214 -2.93 -25.76 -10.60
CA GLU A 214 -3.24 -26.54 -11.79
C GLU A 214 -2.77 -25.85 -13.08
N ILE A 215 -2.81 -24.50 -13.09
CA ILE A 215 -2.49 -23.70 -14.28
C ILE A 215 -1.07 -23.15 -14.28
N ASP A 216 -0.36 -23.22 -13.15
CA ASP A 216 0.90 -22.49 -12.99
C ASP A 216 1.93 -22.87 -14.06
N GLN A 217 1.97 -24.12 -14.52
CA GLN A 217 2.87 -24.59 -15.58
C GLN A 217 2.79 -23.77 -16.89
N TYR A 218 1.66 -23.08 -17.13
CA TYR A 218 1.44 -22.19 -18.27
C TYR A 218 1.87 -20.73 -18.01
N LEU A 219 2.29 -20.41 -16.78
CA LEU A 219 2.76 -19.09 -16.37
C LEU A 219 4.29 -18.96 -16.51
N PRO A 220 4.80 -17.72 -16.65
CA PRO A 220 6.24 -17.46 -16.60
C PRO A 220 6.89 -18.06 -15.34
N ARG A 221 8.15 -18.48 -15.45
CA ARG A 221 8.89 -19.07 -14.31
C ARG A 221 8.89 -18.17 -13.09
N GLU A 222 9.04 -16.87 -13.28
CA GLU A 222 9.00 -15.89 -12.19
C GLU A 222 7.67 -15.94 -11.44
N THR A 223 6.54 -15.85 -12.15
CA THR A 223 5.20 -15.92 -11.57
C THR A 223 4.91 -17.25 -10.89
N ARG A 224 5.39 -18.37 -11.46
CA ARG A 224 5.28 -19.70 -10.85
C ARG A 224 5.98 -19.82 -9.49
N GLU A 225 7.00 -19.03 -9.26
CA GLU A 225 7.76 -18.99 -8.01
C GLU A 225 7.23 -17.88 -7.07
N TYR A 226 6.53 -16.89 -7.60
CA TYR A 226 6.00 -15.74 -6.86
C TYR A 226 5.03 -16.14 -5.74
N VAL A 227 3.97 -16.89 -6.07
CA VAL A 227 2.98 -17.35 -5.08
C VAL A 227 3.59 -18.29 -4.03
N PRO A 228 4.42 -19.30 -4.40
CA PRO A 228 5.16 -20.07 -3.40
C PRO A 228 6.02 -19.24 -2.45
N LYS A 229 6.73 -18.22 -2.98
CA LYS A 229 7.57 -17.33 -2.18
C LYS A 229 6.74 -16.50 -1.20
N MET A 230 5.59 -15.96 -1.64
CA MET A 230 4.63 -15.26 -0.78
C MET A 230 4.16 -16.14 0.38
N ILE A 231 3.71 -17.37 0.09
CA ILE A 231 3.25 -18.33 1.11
C ILE A 231 4.38 -18.67 2.09
N ALA A 232 5.59 -18.92 1.58
CA ALA A 232 6.74 -19.29 2.41
C ALA A 232 7.10 -18.18 3.41
N VAL A 233 7.16 -16.92 2.95
CA VAL A 233 7.43 -15.76 3.81
C VAL A 233 6.33 -15.62 4.88
N ALA A 234 5.05 -15.71 4.48
CA ALA A 234 3.93 -15.61 5.41
C ALA A 234 3.94 -16.72 6.48
N ARG A 235 4.29 -17.95 6.10
CA ARG A 235 4.45 -19.08 7.05
C ARG A 235 5.57 -18.83 8.04
N LEU A 236 6.75 -18.51 7.55
CA LEU A 236 7.92 -18.26 8.39
C LEU A 236 7.68 -17.09 9.36
N ALA A 237 7.09 -16.01 8.88
CA ALA A 237 6.83 -14.84 9.72
C ALA A 237 5.82 -15.12 10.85
N ARG A 238 4.93 -16.12 10.71
CA ARG A 238 4.05 -16.57 11.81
C ARG A 238 4.80 -17.41 12.86
N GLU A 239 5.91 -18.04 12.50
CA GLU A 239 6.75 -18.83 13.41
C GLU A 239 7.76 -17.95 14.17
N VAL A 240 8.14 -16.80 13.61
CA VAL A 240 9.05 -15.86 14.26
C VAL A 240 8.33 -15.19 15.43
N VAL A 241 8.70 -15.60 16.64
CA VAL A 241 8.38 -14.85 17.87
C VAL A 241 9.17 -13.54 17.82
N PRO A 242 8.57 -12.37 18.10
CA PRO A 242 9.31 -11.13 18.24
C PRO A 242 10.43 -11.35 19.24
N ARG A 243 11.68 -11.38 18.75
CA ARG A 243 12.83 -11.37 19.65
C ARG A 243 12.88 -9.96 20.19
N GLU A 244 12.77 -9.79 21.51
CA GLU A 244 13.23 -8.56 22.15
C GLU A 244 14.73 -8.48 21.91
N SER A 245 15.10 -7.85 20.79
CA SER A 245 16.49 -7.60 20.43
C SER A 245 16.84 -6.21 20.94
N PRO A 246 17.76 -6.06 21.91
CA PRO A 246 18.18 -4.77 22.44
C PRO A 246 18.81 -3.83 21.38
N GLN A 247 19.07 -4.33 20.17
CA GLN A 247 19.86 -3.67 19.12
C GLN A 247 19.04 -3.00 18.01
N SER A 248 17.71 -3.00 18.04
CA SER A 248 16.89 -2.62 16.88
C SER A 248 15.80 -1.62 17.23
N TYR A 249 16.16 -0.40 17.62
CA TYR A 249 15.21 0.71 17.58
C TYR A 249 14.97 1.10 16.12
N ILE A 250 14.08 0.37 15.45
CA ILE A 250 13.62 0.76 14.12
C ILE A 250 12.63 1.87 14.33
N THR A 251 12.96 3.07 13.86
CA THR A 251 12.01 4.17 13.83
C THR A 251 10.86 3.80 12.88
N PRO A 252 9.64 3.60 13.38
CA PRO A 252 8.48 3.38 12.51
C PRO A 252 8.32 4.57 11.57
N TYR A 253 7.75 4.34 10.39
CA TYR A 253 7.50 5.38 9.40
C TYR A 253 6.31 6.25 9.86
N ARG A 254 6.58 7.09 10.85
CA ARG A 254 5.69 8.10 11.41
C ARG A 254 6.28 9.47 11.18
N TYR A 255 5.42 10.44 10.91
CA TYR A 255 5.82 11.78 10.55
C TYR A 255 4.72 12.78 10.89
N ASP A 256 5.12 14.02 11.08
CA ASP A 256 4.22 15.17 10.98
C ASP A 256 4.28 15.71 9.56
N ASN A 257 3.27 16.49 9.16
CA ASN A 257 3.30 17.25 7.92
C ASN A 257 3.45 18.74 8.23
N ILE A 258 4.29 19.42 7.46
CA ILE A 258 4.31 20.87 7.36
C ILE A 258 4.02 21.30 5.93
N PHE A 259 3.32 22.41 5.73
CA PHE A 259 3.09 22.97 4.41
C PHE A 259 4.13 24.03 4.11
N VAL A 260 4.85 23.87 3.00
CA VAL A 260 5.87 24.82 2.54
C VAL A 260 5.60 25.27 1.11
N PRO A 261 6.07 26.46 0.70
CA PRO A 261 5.97 26.90 -0.68
C PRO A 261 6.64 25.94 -1.66
N GLY A 262 6.17 25.94 -2.91
CA GLY A 262 6.79 25.19 -3.99
C GLY A 262 8.23 25.64 -4.28
N GLY A 263 9.08 24.74 -4.74
CA GLY A 263 10.50 25.00 -4.95
C GLY A 263 11.34 25.04 -3.65
N THR A 264 10.78 24.64 -2.52
CA THR A 264 11.50 24.58 -1.23
C THR A 264 12.40 23.34 -1.21
N ALA A 265 13.70 23.52 -0.98
CA ALA A 265 14.63 22.42 -0.80
C ALA A 265 14.42 21.71 0.54
N LEU A 266 14.47 20.38 0.56
CA LEU A 266 14.34 19.60 1.81
C LEU A 266 15.45 19.89 2.82
N ARG A 267 16.63 20.33 2.34
CA ARG A 267 17.69 20.87 3.20
C ARG A 267 17.23 22.12 3.97
N SER A 268 16.59 23.06 3.30
CA SER A 268 16.10 24.28 3.95
C SER A 268 15.03 23.96 5.01
N VAL A 269 14.19 22.95 4.78
CA VAL A 269 13.25 22.45 5.78
C VAL A 269 14.00 21.86 6.99
N ALA A 270 14.99 21.00 6.75
CA ALA A 270 15.77 20.38 7.82
C ALA A 270 16.49 21.42 8.68
N ASP A 271 17.17 22.37 8.04
CA ASP A 271 17.91 23.46 8.69
C ASP A 271 16.97 24.34 9.52
N ALA A 272 15.79 24.69 8.98
CA ALA A 272 14.81 25.53 9.68
C ALA A 272 14.20 24.86 10.93
N LEU A 273 14.07 23.53 10.91
CA LEU A 273 13.54 22.76 12.04
C LEU A 273 14.62 22.27 13.01
N GLY A 274 15.90 22.43 12.67
CA GLY A 274 17.02 21.90 13.45
C GLY A 274 17.04 20.36 13.50
N VAL A 275 16.61 19.70 12.42
CA VAL A 275 16.56 18.23 12.32
C VAL A 275 17.59 17.71 11.32
N ASP A 276 17.92 16.42 11.42
CA ASP A 276 18.79 15.76 10.47
C ASP A 276 18.14 15.67 9.07
N LEU A 277 18.93 16.02 8.03
CA LEU A 277 18.46 15.99 6.64
C LEU A 277 18.12 14.58 6.18
N GLU A 278 18.90 13.57 6.56
CA GLU A 278 18.65 12.19 6.13
C GLU A 278 17.30 11.69 6.65
N SER A 279 16.89 12.12 7.85
CA SER A 279 15.57 11.86 8.40
C SER A 279 14.44 12.46 7.55
N VAL A 280 14.60 13.71 7.08
CA VAL A 280 13.63 14.37 6.18
C VAL A 280 13.61 13.69 4.81
N LEU A 281 14.77 13.36 4.23
CA LEU A 281 14.85 12.66 2.95
C LEU A 281 14.21 11.26 3.02
N ALA A 282 14.48 10.52 4.10
CA ALA A 282 13.93 9.18 4.31
C ALA A 282 12.41 9.19 4.50
N LEU A 283 11.83 10.31 4.95
CA LEU A 283 10.39 10.51 5.05
C LEU A 283 9.76 11.00 3.73
N ASN A 284 10.52 11.61 2.81
CA ASN A 284 10.00 12.11 1.53
C ASN A 284 10.67 11.43 0.31
N PRO A 285 10.68 10.09 0.22
CA PRO A 285 11.34 9.39 -0.88
C PRO A 285 10.71 9.66 -2.26
N HIS A 286 9.47 10.18 -2.29
CA HIS A 286 8.76 10.56 -3.50
C HIS A 286 9.25 11.88 -4.12
N LEU A 287 9.90 12.77 -3.34
CA LEU A 287 10.48 14.01 -3.86
C LEU A 287 11.84 13.73 -4.50
N THR A 288 11.82 13.34 -5.78
CA THR A 288 12.99 12.81 -6.50
C THR A 288 14.10 13.84 -6.67
N GLN A 289 13.77 15.13 -6.76
CA GLN A 289 14.72 16.24 -6.85
C GLN A 289 15.18 16.76 -5.49
N LYS A 290 14.69 16.20 -4.37
CA LYS A 290 14.92 16.71 -3.00
C LYS A 290 14.43 18.16 -2.81
N VAL A 291 13.47 18.58 -3.62
CA VAL A 291 12.85 19.92 -3.66
C VAL A 291 11.35 19.71 -3.89
N THR A 292 10.50 20.52 -3.25
CA THR A 292 9.05 20.48 -3.50
C THR A 292 8.72 20.96 -4.92
N PRO A 293 7.65 20.45 -5.54
CA PRO A 293 7.24 20.89 -6.88
C PRO A 293 7.04 22.42 -6.92
N PRO A 294 7.46 23.10 -7.98
CA PRO A 294 7.30 24.55 -8.08
C PRO A 294 5.83 24.93 -8.23
N ASN A 295 5.51 26.17 -7.86
CA ASN A 295 4.19 26.80 -8.07
C ASN A 295 2.99 26.18 -7.32
N GLU A 296 3.23 25.28 -6.37
CA GLU A 296 2.18 24.75 -5.49
C GLU A 296 2.67 24.68 -4.04
N MET A 297 1.75 24.84 -3.09
CA MET A 297 2.03 24.48 -1.70
C MET A 297 2.17 22.97 -1.61
N HIS A 298 3.15 22.50 -0.84
CA HIS A 298 3.42 21.08 -0.73
C HIS A 298 3.57 20.65 0.73
N ALA A 299 3.01 19.50 1.07
CA ALA A 299 3.18 18.89 2.38
C ALA A 299 4.54 18.16 2.42
N VAL A 300 5.43 18.58 3.31
CA VAL A 300 6.70 17.91 3.58
C VAL A 300 6.58 17.13 4.88
N ARG A 301 6.93 15.84 4.83
CA ARG A 301 6.95 14.95 5.98
C ARG A 301 8.20 15.20 6.81
N VAL A 302 8.03 15.41 8.11
CA VAL A 302 9.12 15.70 9.04
C VAL A 302 9.02 14.79 10.26
N PRO A 303 10.11 14.58 11.03
CA PRO A 303 10.07 13.73 12.21
C PRO A 303 8.97 14.15 13.19
N VAL A 304 8.31 13.17 13.82
CA VAL A 304 7.22 13.42 14.78
C VAL A 304 7.67 14.39 15.88
N GLY A 305 6.81 15.35 16.19
CA GLY A 305 7.03 16.40 17.20
C GLY A 305 7.69 17.66 16.65
N THR A 306 8.17 17.66 15.40
CA THR A 306 8.86 18.80 14.80
C THR A 306 7.92 19.72 14.01
N GLY A 307 6.74 19.23 13.62
CA GLY A 307 5.74 20.07 12.93
C GLY A 307 5.23 21.23 13.80
N ALA A 308 5.09 21.00 15.11
CA ALA A 308 4.69 22.04 16.06
C ALA A 308 5.75 23.16 16.21
N VAL A 309 7.04 22.80 16.11
CA VAL A 309 8.16 23.76 16.14
C VAL A 309 8.09 24.70 14.94
N ALA A 310 7.72 24.18 13.76
CA ALA A 310 7.52 24.99 12.56
C ALA A 310 6.46 26.07 12.76
N VAL A 311 5.31 25.70 13.34
CA VAL A 311 4.20 26.62 13.61
C VAL A 311 4.58 27.68 14.65
N ALA A 312 5.34 27.30 15.68
CA ALA A 312 5.81 28.22 16.71
C ALA A 312 6.82 29.24 16.17
N GLY A 313 7.75 28.81 15.30
CA GLY A 313 8.73 29.69 14.65
C GLY A 313 8.09 30.71 13.70
N LEU A 314 7.03 30.31 12.99
CA LEU A 314 6.22 31.22 12.14
C LEU A 314 5.40 32.20 12.98
N SER A 315 4.90 31.78 14.15
CA SER A 315 4.11 32.66 15.04
C SER A 315 4.97 33.72 15.73
N GLY A 316 6.26 33.44 15.98
CA GLY A 316 7.21 34.40 16.56
C GLY A 316 7.75 35.45 15.58
N SER A 317 7.49 35.30 14.28
CA SER A 317 7.97 36.17 13.20
C SER A 317 6.86 36.95 12.49
N LEU A 318 5.60 36.80 12.91
CA LEU A 318 4.49 37.64 12.46
C LEU A 318 4.44 38.91 13.32
N PRO A 319 4.67 40.12 12.77
CA PRO A 319 4.29 41.33 13.47
C PRO A 319 2.77 41.26 13.68
N LEU A 320 2.33 41.42 14.93
CA LEU A 320 0.95 41.71 15.26
C LEU A 320 0.62 43.09 14.66
N ALA A 321 0.30 43.13 13.38
CA ALA A 321 -0.39 44.28 12.81
C ALA A 321 -1.78 44.31 13.46
N ARG A 322 -1.99 45.26 14.38
CA ARG A 322 -3.32 45.61 14.84
C ARG A 322 -4.10 46.13 13.63
N ALA A 323 -5.37 45.79 13.56
CA ALA A 323 -6.25 46.19 12.47
C ALA A 323 -6.54 47.70 12.43
N ASP A 324 -6.02 48.49 13.38
CA ASP A 324 -6.25 49.93 13.50
C ASP A 324 -4.97 50.66 13.95
N ASP A 325 -3.99 50.84 13.05
CA ASP A 325 -2.92 51.85 13.14
C ASP A 325 -2.51 52.31 11.73
#